data_AF-A0A961H511-F1
#
_entry.id   AF-A0A961H511-F1
#
_cell.length_a   1.000
_cell.length_b   1.000
_cell.length_c   1.000
_cell.angle_alpha   90.00
_cell.angle_beta   90.00
_cell.angle_gamma   90.00
#
_symmetry.space_group_name_H-M   'P 1'
#
loop_
_entity.id
_entity.type
_entity.pdbx_description
1 polymer ?
#
loop_
_entity_poly.entity_id
_entity_poly.type
_entity_poly.pdbx_seq_one_letter_code
_entity_poly.pdbx_strand_id
1 'polypeptide(L)'
;KKKHPGTARGKMVNALTYMGKLLDRLPMGEAPECTDGRDGFYHPVSVSGDAAACTLQLILRDFDTDRLKERGRRLGSMCDALRAEEPRLGVDLRITEQYRNMYDVLAGHPEITARLERAVRAAGIEPNLQPIRGGTDGSRLTALGMPTPNLFAGGVNFDGPTEWISTRVLGQAVCAILNLVQIHGEESA
;
A
#
# COMPACT_ATOMS: atom_id res chain seq x y z
N LYS A 1 -17.48 21.28 17.36
CA LYS A 1 -17.80 21.95 18.66
C LYS A 1 -19.01 21.26 19.29
N LYS A 2 -18.80 20.44 20.32
CA LYS A 2 -19.87 19.70 21.01
C LYS A 2 -20.76 20.66 21.80
N LYS A 3 -22.08 20.44 21.76
CA LYS A 3 -23.09 21.17 22.53
C LYS A 3 -24.11 20.18 23.06
N HIS A 4 -24.83 20.56 24.11
CA HIS A 4 -25.96 19.77 24.60
C HIS A 4 -27.00 19.64 23.46
N PRO A 5 -27.49 18.43 23.13
CA PRO A 5 -28.41 18.24 22.01
C PRO A 5 -29.67 19.12 22.08
N GLY A 6 -30.24 19.30 23.28
CA GLY A 6 -31.42 20.15 23.50
C GLY A 6 -31.24 21.65 23.19
N THR A 7 -30.00 22.13 23.05
CA THR A 7 -29.68 23.55 22.73
C THR A 7 -28.79 23.70 21.51
N ALA A 8 -28.67 22.64 20.70
CA ALA A 8 -27.69 22.52 19.61
C ALA A 8 -28.07 23.26 18.32
N ARG A 9 -29.35 23.61 18.13
CA ARG A 9 -29.87 24.20 16.87
C ARG A 9 -29.05 25.44 16.46
N GLY A 10 -28.50 25.40 15.25
CA GLY A 10 -27.68 26.48 14.67
C GLY A 10 -26.29 26.66 15.30
N LYS A 11 -25.94 25.92 16.36
CA LYS A 11 -24.72 26.11 17.16
C LYS A 11 -23.75 24.92 17.08
N MET A 12 -24.28 23.70 17.00
CA MET A 12 -23.47 22.50 16.97
C MET A 12 -22.98 22.20 15.55
N VAL A 13 -21.68 21.92 15.44
CA VAL A 13 -21.07 21.27 14.29
C VAL A 13 -20.59 19.92 14.75
N ASN A 14 -21.25 18.87 14.27
CA ASN A 14 -21.06 17.49 14.69
C ASN A 14 -20.01 16.81 13.80
N ALA A 15 -18.82 16.56 14.35
CA ALA A 15 -17.71 15.97 13.59
C ALA A 15 -18.06 14.58 13.02
N LEU A 16 -18.84 13.75 13.73
CA LEU A 16 -19.27 12.43 13.24
C LEU A 16 -20.08 12.52 11.95
N THR A 17 -20.98 13.50 11.83
CA THR A 17 -21.79 13.69 10.63
C THR A 17 -20.92 14.03 9.42
N TYR A 18 -19.92 14.91 9.59
CA TYR A 18 -19.01 15.29 8.51
C TYR A 18 -17.99 14.19 8.20
N MET A 19 -17.62 13.36 9.18
CA MET A 19 -16.83 12.16 8.94
C MET A 19 -17.59 11.16 8.04
N GLY A 20 -18.87 10.92 8.32
CA GLY A 20 -19.73 10.12 7.45
C GLY A 20 -19.79 10.67 6.02
N LYS A 21 -19.99 11.98 5.87
CA LYS A 21 -19.93 12.65 4.55
C LYS A 21 -18.60 12.47 3.83
N LEU A 22 -17.47 12.45 4.54
CA LEU A 22 -16.16 12.23 3.94
C LEU A 22 -16.05 10.79 3.41
N LEU A 23 -16.46 9.80 4.21
CA LEU A 23 -16.45 8.39 3.81
C LEU A 23 -17.35 8.15 2.60
N ASP A 24 -18.55 8.74 2.56
CA ASP A 24 -19.48 8.64 1.42
C ASP A 24 -18.95 9.26 0.13
N ARG A 25 -17.97 10.18 0.22
CA ARG A 25 -17.30 10.77 -0.96
C ARG A 25 -16.21 9.90 -1.52
N LEU A 26 -15.70 8.94 -0.75
CA LEU A 26 -14.66 8.05 -1.25
C LEU A 26 -15.23 7.22 -2.39
N PRO A 27 -14.48 7.04 -3.48
CA PRO A 27 -14.93 6.24 -4.62
C PRO A 27 -15.01 4.75 -4.21
N MET A 28 -16.21 4.25 -3.94
CA MET A 28 -16.44 2.86 -3.52
C MET A 28 -15.90 1.82 -4.51
N GLY A 29 -15.89 2.13 -5.82
CA GLY A 29 -15.30 1.28 -6.84
C GLY A 29 -13.76 1.23 -6.81
N GLU A 30 -13.11 2.12 -6.06
CA GLU A 30 -11.66 2.18 -5.89
C GLU A 30 -11.29 1.82 -4.43
N ALA A 31 -11.91 0.76 -3.90
CA ALA A 31 -11.64 0.19 -2.58
C ALA A 31 -10.89 -1.16 -2.72
N PRO A 32 -10.13 -1.62 -1.70
CA PRO A 32 -9.43 -2.90 -1.76
C PRO A 32 -10.32 -4.09 -2.13
N GLU A 33 -11.54 -4.12 -1.60
CA GLU A 33 -12.55 -5.15 -1.85
C GLU A 33 -13.19 -5.08 -3.25
N CYS A 34 -12.91 -4.03 -4.03
CA CYS A 34 -13.45 -3.81 -5.37
C CYS A 34 -12.37 -3.69 -6.45
N THR A 35 -11.09 -3.87 -6.11
CA THR A 35 -9.96 -3.66 -7.04
C THR A 35 -9.04 -4.88 -7.08
N ASP A 36 -8.43 -5.14 -8.23
CA ASP A 36 -7.48 -6.23 -8.42
C ASP A 36 -6.26 -5.81 -9.25
N GLY A 37 -5.30 -6.73 -9.40
CA GLY A 37 -4.10 -6.49 -10.21
C GLY A 37 -3.36 -5.21 -9.85
N ARG A 38 -3.34 -4.25 -10.78
CA ARG A 38 -2.64 -2.96 -10.66
C ARG A 38 -3.53 -1.77 -10.29
N ASP A 39 -4.80 -2.02 -9.99
CA ASP A 39 -5.71 -0.95 -9.59
C ASP A 39 -5.35 -0.41 -8.21
N GLY A 40 -5.16 0.91 -8.14
CA GLY A 40 -4.98 1.63 -6.89
C GLY A 40 -6.30 1.86 -6.15
N PHE A 41 -6.22 2.22 -4.87
CA PHE A 41 -7.39 2.35 -4.00
C PHE A 41 -7.23 3.37 -2.88
N TYR A 42 -8.38 3.71 -2.30
CA TYR A 42 -8.53 4.38 -1.02
C TYR A 42 -9.01 3.35 0.01
N HIS A 43 -8.34 3.27 1.16
CA HIS A 43 -8.77 2.33 2.20
C HIS A 43 -8.84 3.01 3.57
N PRO A 44 -10.06 3.31 4.06
CA PRO A 44 -10.28 3.64 5.46
C PRO A 44 -9.88 2.47 6.35
N VAL A 45 -8.82 2.66 7.15
CA VAL A 45 -8.30 1.63 8.06
C VAL A 45 -9.03 1.67 9.39
N SER A 46 -9.27 2.89 9.91
CA SER A 46 -9.98 3.07 11.18
C SER A 46 -10.58 4.45 11.28
N VAL A 47 -11.73 4.54 11.95
CA VAL A 47 -12.37 5.80 12.32
C VAL A 47 -12.60 5.78 13.83
N SER A 48 -12.28 6.88 14.51
CA SER A 48 -12.55 7.05 15.93
C SER A 48 -12.93 8.49 16.25
N GLY A 49 -13.70 8.68 17.32
CA GLY A 49 -14.07 10.00 17.82
C GLY A 49 -15.55 10.13 18.17
N ASP A 50 -15.98 11.38 18.36
CA ASP A 50 -17.33 11.73 18.77
C ASP A 50 -17.79 13.04 18.10
N ALA A 51 -18.92 13.60 18.57
CA ALA A 51 -19.45 14.84 18.01
C ALA A 51 -18.50 16.07 18.13
N ALA A 52 -17.51 16.03 19.02
CA ALA A 52 -16.53 17.10 19.17
C ALA A 52 -15.46 17.05 18.07
N ALA A 53 -14.90 15.85 17.83
CA ALA A 53 -13.80 15.61 16.90
C ALA A 53 -13.77 14.14 16.44
N CYS A 54 -13.33 13.91 15.21
CA CYS A 54 -13.11 12.57 14.65
C CYS A 54 -11.77 12.50 13.93
N THR A 55 -11.17 11.31 13.94
CA THR A 55 -9.94 11.00 13.23
C THR A 55 -10.19 9.81 12.31
N LEU A 56 -9.76 9.94 11.06
CA LEU A 56 -9.76 8.87 10.05
C LEU A 56 -8.31 8.52 9.73
N GLN A 57 -7.94 7.25 9.93
CA GLN A 57 -6.73 6.68 9.34
C GLN A 57 -7.11 6.09 8.00
N LEU A 58 -6.44 6.54 6.94
CA LEU A 58 -6.70 6.12 5.58
C LEU A 58 -5.36 5.87 4.88
N ILE A 59 -5.28 4.78 4.12
CA ILE A 59 -4.12 4.53 3.26
C ILE A 59 -4.51 4.73 1.79
N LEU A 60 -3.57 5.30 1.05
CA LEU A 60 -3.63 5.45 -0.40
C LEU A 60 -2.62 4.48 -1.01
N ARG A 61 -3.04 3.75 -2.05
CA ARG A 61 -2.18 2.85 -2.80
C ARG A 61 -2.40 3.05 -4.29
N ASP A 62 -1.31 3.11 -5.04
CA ASP A 62 -1.31 3.05 -6.48
C ASP A 62 0.08 2.58 -6.95
N PHE A 63 0.15 1.84 -8.04
CA PHE A 63 1.42 1.43 -8.64
C PHE A 63 2.11 2.58 -9.37
N ASP A 64 1.33 3.58 -9.79
CA ASP A 64 1.79 4.78 -10.46
C ASP A 64 1.89 5.95 -9.46
N THR A 65 3.09 6.54 -9.38
CA THR A 65 3.39 7.61 -8.43
C THR A 65 2.56 8.88 -8.67
N ASP A 66 2.24 9.21 -9.91
CA ASP A 66 1.45 10.40 -10.24
C ASP A 66 -0.04 10.18 -10.00
N ARG A 67 -0.56 8.98 -10.27
CA ARG A 67 -1.90 8.59 -9.84
C ARG A 67 -2.03 8.59 -8.32
N LEU A 68 -1.01 8.14 -7.58
CA LEU A 68 -1.01 8.21 -6.12
C LEU A 68 -1.07 9.66 -5.61
N LYS A 69 -0.30 10.58 -6.23
CA LYS A 69 -0.39 12.02 -5.92
C LYS A 69 -1.77 12.56 -6.24
N GLU A 70 -2.35 12.21 -7.37
CA GLU A 70 -3.69 12.63 -7.76
C GLU A 70 -4.75 12.16 -6.77
N ARG A 71 -4.63 10.92 -6.28
CA ARG A 71 -5.51 10.42 -5.22
C ARG A 71 -5.44 11.27 -3.96
N GLY A 72 -4.23 11.68 -3.58
CA GLY A 72 -4.00 12.61 -2.47
C GLY A 72 -4.61 13.99 -2.71
N ARG A 73 -4.50 14.55 -3.92
CA ARG A 73 -5.14 15.83 -4.28
C ARG A 73 -6.66 15.73 -4.23
N ARG A 74 -7.24 14.63 -4.72
CA ARG A 74 -8.69 14.37 -4.66
C ARG A 74 -9.18 14.29 -3.22
N LEU A 75 -8.43 13.61 -2.33
CA LEU A 75 -8.74 13.58 -0.89
C LEU A 75 -8.68 15.00 -0.27
N GLY A 76 -7.67 15.78 -0.63
CA GLY A 76 -7.59 17.20 -0.23
C GLY A 76 -8.80 18.00 -0.68
N SER A 77 -9.22 17.83 -1.94
CA SER A 77 -10.39 18.49 -2.51
C SER A 77 -11.70 18.09 -1.80
N MET A 78 -11.83 16.81 -1.39
CA MET A 78 -12.95 16.36 -0.58
C MET A 78 -12.98 17.05 0.78
N CYS A 79 -11.83 17.21 1.44
CA CYS A 79 -11.69 17.95 2.70
C CYS A 79 -12.03 19.43 2.52
N ASP A 80 -11.57 20.08 1.46
CA ASP A 80 -11.87 21.48 1.16
C ASP A 80 -13.36 21.71 0.92
N ALA A 81 -14.02 20.80 0.21
CA ALA A 81 -15.46 20.87 0.01
C ALA A 81 -16.24 20.76 1.34
N LEU A 82 -15.76 19.98 2.32
CA LEU A 82 -16.38 19.93 3.65
C LEU A 82 -16.17 21.25 4.42
N ARG A 83 -14.98 21.88 4.31
CA ARG A 83 -14.72 23.21 4.90
C ARG A 83 -15.62 24.28 4.29
N ALA A 84 -15.87 24.21 2.98
CA ALA A 84 -16.76 25.15 2.28
C ALA A 84 -18.23 24.98 2.69
N GLU A 85 -18.70 23.73 2.88
CA GLU A 85 -20.05 23.44 3.35
C GLU A 85 -20.32 23.93 4.77
N GLU A 86 -19.31 23.87 5.63
CA GLU A 86 -19.43 24.31 7.03
C GLU A 86 -18.15 25.03 7.47
N PRO A 87 -18.08 26.35 7.30
CA PRO A 87 -16.88 27.15 7.62
C PRO A 87 -16.45 27.08 9.10
N ARG A 88 -17.31 26.61 10.00
CA ARG A 88 -16.97 26.41 11.43
C ARG A 88 -16.34 25.04 11.69
N LEU A 89 -16.28 24.14 10.71
CA LEU A 89 -15.64 22.83 10.79
C LEU A 89 -14.13 22.99 10.59
N GLY A 90 -13.36 22.60 11.61
CA GLY A 90 -11.93 22.38 11.44
C GLY A 90 -11.70 21.03 10.76
N VAL A 91 -10.95 21.02 9.67
CA VAL A 91 -10.47 19.80 9.00
C VAL A 91 -8.97 19.93 8.88
N ASP A 92 -8.22 18.91 9.28
CA ASP A 92 -6.78 18.79 9.09
C ASP A 92 -6.50 17.55 8.26
N LEU A 93 -5.59 17.66 7.28
CA LEU A 93 -5.20 16.55 6.41
C LEU A 93 -3.69 16.46 6.38
N ARG A 94 -3.16 15.34 6.88
CA ARG A 94 -1.75 15.01 6.81
C ARG A 94 -1.56 13.76 5.98
N ILE A 95 -0.88 13.89 4.85
CA ILE A 95 -0.49 12.76 4.00
C ILE A 95 1.03 12.55 4.19
N THR A 96 1.40 11.35 4.63
CA THR A 96 2.81 10.95 4.79
C THR A 96 3.11 9.79 3.87
N GLU A 97 4.24 9.88 3.17
CA GLU A 97 4.76 8.76 2.40
C GLU A 97 5.12 7.58 3.31
N GLN A 98 4.75 6.36 2.91
CA GLN A 98 5.08 5.13 3.64
C GLN A 98 6.17 4.32 2.93
N TYR A 99 5.96 4.03 1.64
CA TYR A 99 6.91 3.38 0.75
C TYR A 99 6.55 3.70 -0.71
N ARG A 100 7.48 3.42 -1.63
CA ARG A 100 7.31 3.59 -3.07
C ARG A 100 7.37 2.25 -3.80
N ASN A 101 6.88 2.24 -5.03
CA ASN A 101 6.97 1.08 -5.89
C ASN A 101 8.46 0.79 -6.18
N MET A 102 8.94 -0.38 -5.77
CA MET A 102 10.34 -0.79 -6.01
C MET A 102 10.70 -0.85 -7.49
N TYR A 103 9.70 -1.03 -8.37
CA TYR A 103 9.89 -1.05 -9.81
C TYR A 103 10.56 0.22 -10.34
N ASP A 104 10.25 1.38 -9.77
CA ASP A 104 10.79 2.67 -10.22
C ASP A 104 12.32 2.72 -10.13
N VAL A 105 12.91 2.00 -9.17
CA VAL A 105 14.36 1.85 -9.02
C VAL A 105 14.87 0.64 -9.80
N LEU A 106 14.20 -0.52 -9.68
CA LEU A 106 14.63 -1.77 -10.32
C LEU A 106 14.66 -1.68 -11.85
N ALA A 107 13.83 -0.83 -12.46
CA ALA A 107 13.85 -0.59 -13.91
C ALA A 107 15.21 -0.05 -14.40
N GLY A 108 15.96 0.66 -13.55
CA GLY A 108 17.32 1.11 -13.84
C GLY A 108 18.41 0.05 -13.62
N HIS A 109 18.05 -1.11 -13.08
CA HIS A 109 18.95 -2.21 -12.71
C HIS A 109 18.44 -3.56 -13.26
N PRO A 110 18.20 -3.69 -14.58
CA PRO A 110 17.61 -4.90 -15.17
C PRO A 110 18.48 -6.16 -14.95
N GLU A 111 19.78 -5.99 -14.73
CA GLU A 111 20.70 -7.09 -14.41
C GLU A 111 20.34 -7.80 -13.10
N ILE A 112 19.79 -7.09 -12.12
CA ILE A 112 19.43 -7.67 -10.82
C ILE A 112 18.28 -8.67 -11.01
N THR A 113 17.23 -8.25 -11.71
CA THR A 113 16.08 -9.12 -11.99
C THR A 113 16.44 -10.24 -12.95
N ALA A 114 17.28 -9.98 -13.96
CA ALA A 114 17.71 -11.01 -14.91
C ALA A 114 18.53 -12.14 -14.24
N ARG A 115 19.44 -11.79 -13.31
CA ARG A 115 20.17 -12.78 -12.51
C ARG A 115 19.24 -13.61 -11.63
N LEU A 116 18.28 -12.95 -10.97
CA LEU A 116 17.30 -13.62 -10.12
C LEU A 116 16.47 -14.63 -10.93
N GLU A 117 15.95 -14.23 -12.09
CA GLU A 117 15.17 -15.11 -12.95
C GLU A 117 15.97 -16.34 -13.44
N ARG A 118 17.24 -16.14 -13.82
CA ARG A 118 18.13 -17.25 -14.21
C ARG A 118 18.38 -18.20 -13.05
N ALA A 119 18.61 -17.67 -11.85
CA ALA A 119 18.83 -18.46 -10.66
C ALA A 119 17.60 -19.32 -10.29
N VAL A 120 16.40 -18.74 -10.44
CA VAL A 120 15.12 -19.43 -10.23
C VAL A 120 14.90 -20.52 -11.29
N ARG A 121 15.18 -20.26 -12.58
CA ARG A 121 15.13 -21.30 -13.63
C ARG A 121 16.10 -22.44 -13.36
N ALA A 122 17.32 -22.14 -12.92
CA ALA A 122 18.30 -23.15 -12.57
C ALA A 122 17.89 -24.01 -11.36
N ALA A 123 16.97 -23.54 -10.51
CA ALA A 123 16.35 -24.32 -9.44
C ALA A 123 15.16 -25.19 -9.91
N GLY A 124 14.89 -25.22 -11.22
CA GLY A 124 13.82 -26.00 -11.83
C GLY A 124 12.42 -25.38 -11.66
N ILE A 125 12.34 -24.05 -11.53
CA ILE A 125 11.09 -23.30 -11.39
C ILE A 125 11.00 -22.27 -12.51
N GLU A 126 9.85 -22.16 -13.18
CA GLU A 126 9.62 -21.04 -14.10
C GLU A 126 9.32 -19.77 -13.29
N PRO A 127 10.06 -18.67 -13.49
CA PRO A 127 9.81 -17.42 -12.80
C PRO A 127 8.40 -16.88 -13.06
N ASN A 128 7.70 -16.53 -11.99
CA ASN A 128 6.39 -15.88 -12.05
C ASN A 128 6.50 -14.48 -11.43
N LEU A 129 6.52 -13.45 -12.27
CA LEU A 129 6.61 -12.06 -11.83
C LEU A 129 5.21 -11.53 -11.51
N GLN A 130 4.93 -11.38 -10.22
CA GLN A 130 3.66 -10.83 -9.75
C GLN A 130 3.84 -9.48 -9.06
N PRO A 131 2.95 -8.51 -9.31
CA PRO A 131 2.96 -7.26 -8.58
C PRO A 131 2.58 -7.49 -7.12
N ILE A 132 3.31 -6.86 -6.20
CA ILE A 132 2.97 -6.88 -4.78
C ILE A 132 1.97 -5.76 -4.53
N ARG A 133 0.72 -6.11 -4.18
CA ARG A 133 -0.35 -5.16 -3.81
C ARG A 133 -0.18 -4.66 -2.37
N GLY A 134 1.02 -4.20 -2.03
CA GLY A 134 1.40 -3.86 -0.67
C GLY A 134 2.85 -3.39 -0.58
N GLY A 135 3.34 -3.28 0.65
CA GLY A 135 4.70 -2.85 0.94
C GLY A 135 5.48 -4.03 1.50
N THR A 136 6.78 -4.06 1.19
CA THR A 136 7.72 -5.00 1.78
C THR A 136 8.92 -4.24 2.31
N ASP A 137 9.69 -4.87 3.20
CA ASP A 137 10.99 -4.31 3.59
C ASP A 137 11.89 -4.09 2.36
N GLY A 138 11.82 -4.97 1.36
CA GLY A 138 12.51 -4.79 0.08
C GLY A 138 12.13 -3.48 -0.63
N SER A 139 10.87 -3.07 -0.61
CA SER A 139 10.45 -1.77 -1.20
C SER A 139 11.06 -0.58 -0.48
N ARG A 140 11.21 -0.67 0.85
CA ARG A 140 11.82 0.38 1.66
C ARG A 140 13.34 0.41 1.49
N LEU A 141 14.01 -0.75 1.50
CA LEU A 141 15.44 -0.86 1.25
C LEU A 141 15.79 -0.34 -0.15
N THR A 142 14.96 -0.65 -1.14
CA THR A 142 15.10 -0.13 -2.51
C THR A 142 15.04 1.39 -2.54
N ALA A 143 14.09 2.01 -1.82
CA ALA A 143 14.00 3.46 -1.70
C ALA A 143 15.22 4.09 -0.97
N LEU A 144 15.91 3.31 -0.12
CA LEU A 144 17.15 3.72 0.54
C LEU A 144 18.41 3.50 -0.32
N GLY A 145 18.26 3.08 -1.58
CA GLY A 145 19.37 2.88 -2.51
C GLY A 145 19.93 1.46 -2.53
N MET A 146 19.22 0.48 -1.95
CA MET A 146 19.58 -0.94 -2.01
C MET A 146 18.50 -1.71 -2.77
N PRO A 147 18.60 -1.85 -4.11
CA PRO A 147 17.58 -2.53 -4.90
C PRO A 147 17.39 -3.98 -4.43
N THR A 148 16.21 -4.27 -3.88
CA THR A 148 15.92 -5.51 -3.14
C THR A 148 14.62 -6.15 -3.64
N PRO A 149 14.65 -6.92 -4.74
CA PRO A 149 13.50 -7.69 -5.19
C PRO A 149 13.18 -8.82 -4.22
N ASN A 150 11.92 -9.26 -4.21
CA ASN A 150 11.49 -10.42 -3.41
C ASN A 150 11.75 -11.74 -4.17
N LEU A 151 12.16 -12.77 -3.43
CA LEU A 151 12.24 -14.17 -3.88
C LEU A 151 11.16 -15.00 -3.17
N PHE A 152 10.68 -16.06 -3.82
CA PHE A 152 9.69 -16.97 -3.22
C PHE A 152 10.30 -17.78 -2.06
N ALA A 153 9.44 -18.21 -1.13
CA ALA A 153 9.82 -19.11 -0.04
C ALA A 153 9.00 -20.42 -0.01
N GLY A 154 7.93 -20.52 -0.81
CA GLY A 154 7.05 -21.70 -0.87
C GLY A 154 5.93 -21.75 0.16
N GLY A 155 5.77 -20.70 0.97
CA GLY A 155 4.64 -20.53 1.88
C GLY A 155 3.35 -20.17 1.13
N VAL A 156 2.22 -20.60 1.69
CA VAL A 156 0.87 -20.41 1.13
C VAL A 156 -0.08 -20.04 2.26
N ASN A 157 -1.10 -19.22 1.97
CA ASN A 157 -2.12 -18.76 2.92
C ASN A 157 -1.55 -18.04 4.15
N PHE A 158 -0.59 -17.14 3.94
CA PHE A 158 -0.02 -16.28 4.98
C PHE A 158 -1.10 -15.55 5.80
N ASP A 159 -0.79 -15.26 7.06
CA ASP A 159 -1.65 -14.50 8.00
C ASP A 159 -2.99 -15.19 8.34
N GLY A 160 -3.05 -16.51 8.19
CA GLY A 160 -4.25 -17.31 8.44
C GLY A 160 -4.00 -18.62 9.19
N PRO A 161 -5.04 -19.21 9.79
CA PRO A 161 -4.92 -20.49 10.51
C PRO A 161 -4.57 -21.67 9.57
N THR A 162 -4.72 -21.49 8.27
CA THR A 162 -4.41 -22.47 7.22
C THR A 162 -3.07 -22.19 6.54
N GLU A 163 -2.19 -21.39 7.16
CA GLU A 163 -0.84 -21.13 6.66
C GLU A 163 0.00 -22.42 6.66
N TRP A 164 0.69 -22.70 5.56
CA TRP A 164 1.58 -23.85 5.44
C TRP A 164 2.70 -23.62 4.42
N ILE A 165 3.72 -24.49 4.44
CA ILE A 165 4.87 -24.41 3.55
C ILE A 165 5.22 -25.78 2.97
N SER A 166 5.57 -25.83 1.68
CA SER A 166 6.10 -27.04 1.04
C SER A 166 7.60 -27.17 1.28
N THR A 167 8.05 -28.25 1.93
CA THR A 167 9.48 -28.53 2.14
C THR A 167 10.24 -28.71 0.83
N ARG A 168 9.57 -29.22 -0.20
CA ARG A 168 10.13 -29.31 -1.56
C ARG A 168 10.42 -27.93 -2.13
N VAL A 169 9.45 -27.02 -2.07
CA VAL A 169 9.61 -25.65 -2.61
C VAL A 169 10.60 -24.86 -1.78
N LEU A 170 10.64 -25.08 -0.46
CA LEU A 170 11.67 -24.52 0.41
C LEU A 170 13.08 -24.95 -0.03
N GLY A 171 13.28 -26.23 -0.36
CA GLY A 171 14.54 -26.72 -0.94
C GLY A 171 14.89 -26.03 -2.26
N GLN A 172 13.89 -25.80 -3.13
CA GLN A 172 14.10 -25.06 -4.38
C GLN A 172 14.42 -23.59 -4.16
N ALA A 173 13.88 -22.94 -3.12
CA ALA A 173 14.24 -21.58 -2.74
C ALA A 173 15.72 -21.50 -2.33
N VAL A 174 16.21 -22.48 -1.55
CA VAL A 174 17.64 -22.60 -1.22
C VAL A 174 18.49 -22.76 -2.48
N CYS A 175 18.09 -23.64 -3.41
CA CYS A 175 18.78 -23.79 -4.69
C CYS A 175 18.81 -22.47 -5.48
N ALA A 176 17.71 -21.72 -5.53
CA ALA A 176 17.66 -20.43 -6.21
C ALA A 176 18.62 -19.41 -5.59
N ILE A 177 18.74 -19.36 -4.25
CA ILE A 177 19.71 -18.49 -3.57
C ILE A 177 21.14 -18.89 -3.92
N LEU A 178 21.48 -20.18 -3.86
CA LEU A 178 22.84 -20.66 -4.19
C LEU A 178 23.20 -20.37 -5.65
N ASN A 179 22.28 -20.62 -6.57
CA ASN A 179 22.45 -20.31 -7.99
C ASN A 179 22.66 -18.80 -8.21
N LEU A 180 21.94 -17.95 -7.48
CA LEU A 180 22.08 -16.50 -7.57
C LEU A 180 23.48 -16.04 -7.14
N VAL A 181 23.98 -16.58 -6.02
CA VAL A 181 25.33 -16.30 -5.53
C VAL A 181 26.38 -16.74 -6.55
N GLN A 182 26.23 -17.94 -7.12
CA GLN A 182 27.14 -18.44 -8.15
C GLN A 182 27.15 -17.56 -9.41
N ILE A 183 25.96 -17.25 -9.97
CA ILE A 183 25.83 -16.40 -11.15
C ILE A 183 26.44 -15.02 -10.89
N HIS A 184 26.20 -14.43 -9.73
CA HIS A 184 26.77 -13.14 -9.37
C HIS A 184 28.30 -13.21 -9.30
N GLY A 185 28.86 -14.26 -8.69
CA GLY A 185 30.31 -14.46 -8.61
C GLY A 185 30.97 -14.64 -9.98
N GLU A 186 30.34 -15.38 -10.89
CA GLU A 186 30.85 -15.61 -12.25
C GLU A 186 30.87 -14.34 -13.12
N GLU A 187 29.87 -13.47 -12.95
CA GLU A 187 29.77 -12.23 -13.74
C GLU A 187 30.53 -11.04 -13.16
N SER A 188 30.92 -11.12 -11.89
CA SER A 188 31.67 -10.06 -11.21
C SER A 188 33.18 -10.30 -11.25
N ALA A 189 33.62 -11.43 -11.79
CA ALA A 189 35.02 -11.79 -12.01
C ALA A 189 35.52 -11.30 -13.38
#